data_AF-A0A6L7LBI6-F1
#
_entry.id   AF-A0A6L7LBI6-F1
#
_cell.length_a   1.000
_cell.length_b   1.000
_cell.length_c   1.000
_cell.angle_alpha   90.00
_cell.angle_beta   90.00
_cell.angle_gamma   90.00
#
_symmetry.space_group_name_H-M   'P 1'
#
loop_
_entity.id
_entity.type
_entity.pdbx_description
1 polymer ?
#
loop_
_entity_poly.entity_id
_entity_poly.type
_entity_poly.pdbx_seq_one_letter_code
_entity_poly.pdbx_strand_id
1 'polypeptide(L)'
;MVYGREINGEEHTFGVSGKLIMNVLVMYDHQTRTLWSQFLNRGVEGELEGVELDVIPVTQTTWGAWKELHPDTKFLDMLMADPYDQYYSDNNRPGVIGERNTDDRLSTKDLVVGVNFDGTPKAYPLDSLESQPTLNDSVAGQDALIYFDVPSGTALVYDRRVNGRTLTFGVDTDTSGVLTTLVDDETGSRWMAFTGLAVEGELKGQRLERIPSHLSFWFAWTDWNPETELFTG
;
A
#
# COMPACT_ATOMS: atom_id res chain seq x y z
N MET A 1 1.77 6.14 2.61
CA MET A 1 2.78 5.71 3.60
C MET A 1 2.45 6.34 4.94
N VAL A 2 2.45 5.55 6.02
CA VAL A 2 2.27 6.02 7.39
C VAL A 2 3.26 5.31 8.28
N TYR A 3 3.81 6.03 9.24
CA TYR A 3 4.85 5.53 10.14
C TYR A 3 4.46 5.69 11.60
N GLY A 4 4.94 4.78 12.43
CA GLY A 4 5.02 4.97 13.86
C GLY A 4 5.88 6.19 14.17
N ARG A 5 5.46 6.96 15.18
CA ARG A 5 6.18 8.16 15.64
C ARG A 5 6.97 7.92 16.92
N GLU A 6 6.92 6.71 17.46
CA GLU A 6 7.75 6.32 18.60
C GLU A 6 9.09 5.80 18.04
N ILE A 7 10.19 6.42 18.44
CA ILE A 7 11.54 6.07 17.99
C ILE A 7 12.39 5.94 19.24
N ASN A 8 13.01 4.78 19.45
CA ASN A 8 13.79 4.48 20.67
C ASN A 8 13.03 4.73 21.99
N GLY A 9 11.71 4.53 21.99
CA GLY A 9 10.85 4.74 23.16
C GLY A 9 10.51 6.21 23.45
N GLU A 10 10.90 7.15 22.59
CA GLU A 10 10.49 8.55 22.64
C GLU A 10 9.50 8.87 21.53
N GLU A 11 8.56 9.74 21.84
CA GLU A 11 7.56 10.22 20.89
C GLU A 11 8.10 11.40 20.07
N HIS A 12 8.22 11.21 18.76
CA HIS A 12 8.66 12.24 17.82
C HIS A 12 7.48 12.94 17.15
N THR A 13 7.71 14.20 16.74
CA THR A 13 6.76 14.95 15.91
C THR A 13 7.48 15.46 14.67
N PHE A 14 6.80 15.46 13.53
CA PHE A 14 7.42 15.71 12.24
C PHE A 14 6.91 17.00 11.58
N GLY A 15 7.80 17.64 10.83
CA GLY A 15 7.49 18.78 9.98
C GLY A 15 7.94 18.55 8.53
N VAL A 16 7.50 19.45 7.65
CA VAL A 16 7.89 19.48 6.23
C VAL A 16 9.19 20.27 6.10
N SER A 17 10.24 19.66 5.53
CA SER A 17 11.54 20.33 5.37
C SER A 17 11.60 21.28 4.16
N GLY A 18 10.66 21.15 3.22
CA GLY A 18 10.70 21.82 1.91
C GLY A 18 11.67 21.18 0.91
N LYS A 19 12.32 20.07 1.26
CA LYS A 19 13.21 19.29 0.38
C LYS A 19 12.48 18.12 -0.24
N LEU A 20 12.98 17.68 -1.40
CA LEU A 20 12.53 16.49 -2.10
C LEU A 20 13.72 15.56 -2.36
N ILE A 21 13.49 14.27 -2.26
CA ILE A 21 14.34 13.23 -2.87
C ILE A 21 13.45 12.52 -3.89
N MET A 22 13.82 12.56 -5.17
CA MET A 22 13.08 11.88 -6.26
C MET A 22 11.55 12.09 -6.18
N ASN A 23 11.15 13.37 -6.12
CA ASN A 23 9.75 13.83 -6.01
C ASN A 23 9.02 13.47 -4.69
N VAL A 24 9.68 12.82 -3.74
CA VAL A 24 9.10 12.48 -2.43
C VAL A 24 9.55 13.49 -1.38
N LEU A 25 8.61 13.91 -0.55
CA LEU A 25 8.84 14.81 0.58
C LEU A 25 9.90 14.24 1.54
N VAL A 26 10.84 15.08 1.94
CA VAL A 26 11.71 14.84 3.10
C VAL A 26 11.09 15.49 4.34
N MET A 27 10.83 14.70 5.37
CA MET A 27 10.37 15.20 6.66
C MET A 27 11.57 15.59 7.54
N TYR A 28 11.33 16.34 8.60
CA TYR A 28 12.28 16.44 9.71
C TYR A 28 11.54 16.19 11.03
N ASP A 29 12.21 15.62 12.04
CA ASP A 29 11.64 15.55 13.39
C ASP A 29 12.05 16.78 14.22
N HIS A 30 11.18 17.24 15.12
CA HIS A 30 11.43 18.45 15.91
C HIS A 30 12.46 18.22 17.03
N GLN A 31 12.63 16.98 17.49
CA GLN A 31 13.47 16.59 18.62
C GLN A 31 14.96 16.68 18.27
N THR A 32 15.36 16.06 17.16
CA THR A 32 16.76 15.93 16.75
C THR A 32 17.09 16.70 15.48
N ARG A 33 16.07 17.20 14.77
CA ARG A 33 16.20 17.83 13.44
C ARG A 33 16.76 16.88 12.37
N THR A 34 16.70 15.57 12.59
CA THR A 34 17.07 14.58 11.59
C THR A 34 16.14 14.71 10.38
N LEU A 35 16.70 14.61 9.18
CA LEU A 35 15.96 14.54 7.93
C LEU A 35 15.58 13.09 7.65
N TRP A 36 14.32 12.86 7.32
CA TRP A 36 13.75 11.53 7.12
C TRP A 36 13.24 11.39 5.69
N SER A 37 13.68 10.34 5.00
CA SER A 37 13.10 9.96 3.72
C SER A 37 11.82 9.15 3.97
N GLN A 38 10.69 9.63 3.44
CA GLN A 38 9.45 8.85 3.52
C GLN A 38 9.63 7.53 2.76
N PHE A 39 10.09 7.56 1.51
CA PHE A 39 10.18 6.34 0.72
C PHE A 39 11.15 5.29 1.31
N LEU A 40 12.32 5.72 1.79
CA LEU A 40 13.30 4.81 2.42
C LEU A 40 13.03 4.54 3.89
N ASN A 41 11.87 4.96 4.42
CA ASN A 41 11.45 4.77 5.80
C ASN A 41 12.54 5.00 6.86
N ARG A 42 13.49 5.92 6.67
CA ARG A 42 14.65 6.08 7.56
C ARG A 42 15.23 7.48 7.62
N GLY A 43 15.99 7.74 8.69
CA GLY A 43 16.83 8.93 8.81
C GLY A 43 17.93 8.91 7.76
N VAL A 44 18.05 10.00 6.99
CA VAL A 44 19.04 10.12 5.90
C VAL A 44 20.12 11.15 6.18
N GLU A 45 19.91 12.05 7.16
CA GLU A 45 20.89 13.05 7.58
C GLU A 45 20.52 13.55 8.98
N GLY A 46 21.44 13.45 9.95
CA GLY A 46 21.22 13.96 11.31
C GLY A 46 21.60 12.95 12.39
N GLU A 47 21.15 13.20 13.62
CA GLU A 47 21.48 12.37 14.78
C GLU A 47 20.96 10.93 14.65
N LEU A 48 19.79 10.76 14.05
CA LEU A 48 19.13 9.46 13.86
C LEU A 48 19.34 8.91 12.44
N GLU A 49 20.45 9.23 11.78
CA GLU A 49 20.79 8.68 10.47
C GLU A 49 20.86 7.15 10.50
N GLY A 50 20.24 6.52 9.51
CA GLY A 50 20.14 5.05 9.39
C GLY A 50 19.08 4.40 10.27
N VAL A 51 18.47 5.12 11.22
CA VAL A 51 17.35 4.61 12.02
C VAL A 51 16.12 4.47 11.14
N GLU A 52 15.48 3.31 11.17
CA GLU A 52 14.26 3.01 10.41
C GLU A 52 13.01 3.38 11.21
N LEU A 53 11.96 3.77 10.50
CA LEU A 53 10.63 4.04 11.00
C LEU A 53 9.75 2.81 10.82
N ASP A 54 8.99 2.47 11.87
CA ASP A 54 7.99 1.42 11.80
C ASP A 54 6.92 1.76 10.78
N VAL A 55 6.77 0.92 9.75
CA VAL A 55 5.75 1.10 8.71
C VAL A 55 4.41 0.61 9.24
N ILE A 56 3.40 1.47 9.21
CA ILE A 56 2.03 1.11 9.57
C ILE A 56 1.25 0.83 8.28
N PRO A 57 0.75 -0.42 8.07
CA PRO A 57 -0.12 -0.71 6.96
C PRO A 57 -1.37 0.17 6.99
N VAL A 58 -1.68 0.79 5.86
CA VAL A 58 -2.86 1.65 5.72
C VAL A 58 -3.75 1.18 4.60
N THR A 59 -5.01 1.60 4.67
CA THR A 59 -5.99 1.37 3.62
C THR A 59 -6.29 2.71 2.97
N GLN A 60 -5.93 2.85 1.69
CA GLN A 60 -6.43 3.93 0.84
C GLN A 60 -7.73 3.45 0.20
N THR A 61 -8.82 4.17 0.41
CA THR A 61 -10.15 3.78 -0.06
C THR A 61 -11.03 5.02 -0.25
N THR A 62 -12.22 4.83 -0.83
CA THR A 62 -13.21 5.91 -0.95
C THR A 62 -13.87 6.20 0.39
N TRP A 63 -14.38 7.42 0.54
CA TRP A 63 -15.17 7.79 1.72
C TRP A 63 -16.40 6.89 1.93
N GLY A 64 -17.05 6.47 0.83
CA GLY A 64 -18.21 5.57 0.88
C GLY A 64 -17.87 4.22 1.51
N ALA A 65 -16.83 3.56 0.99
CA ALA A 65 -16.36 2.28 1.54
C ALA A 65 -15.90 2.43 3.00
N TRP A 66 -15.15 3.49 3.31
CA TRP A 66 -14.73 3.76 4.69
C TRP A 66 -15.92 3.91 5.65
N LYS A 67 -16.96 4.66 5.26
CA LYS A 67 -18.12 4.89 6.12
C LYS A 67 -18.99 3.67 6.30
N GLU A 68 -19.04 2.77 5.34
CA GLU A 68 -19.72 1.50 5.49
C GLU A 68 -19.03 0.61 6.54
N LEU A 69 -17.70 0.58 6.56
CA LEU A 69 -16.90 -0.12 7.58
C LEU A 69 -16.89 0.58 8.94
N HIS A 70 -16.96 1.91 8.94
CA HIS A 70 -16.82 2.76 10.13
C HIS A 70 -17.94 3.81 10.20
N PRO A 71 -19.19 3.40 10.44
CA PRO A 71 -20.38 4.26 10.35
C PRO A 71 -20.34 5.48 11.28
N ASP A 72 -19.61 5.39 12.40
CA ASP A 72 -19.49 6.47 13.38
C ASP A 72 -18.41 7.51 13.02
N THR A 73 -17.59 7.27 11.99
CA THR A 73 -16.52 8.21 11.61
C THR A 73 -17.09 9.56 11.23
N LYS A 74 -16.55 10.64 11.76
CA LYS A 74 -16.86 12.00 11.33
C LYS A 74 -15.72 12.52 10.45
N PHE A 75 -16.07 13.19 9.35
CA PHE A 75 -15.11 13.89 8.49
C PHE A 75 -15.41 15.38 8.55
N LEU A 76 -14.35 16.19 8.51
CA LEU A 76 -14.46 17.64 8.36
C LEU A 76 -14.50 17.95 6.87
N ASP A 77 -15.67 18.34 6.37
CA ASP A 77 -15.82 18.76 4.97
C ASP A 77 -15.17 20.13 4.74
N MET A 78 -14.04 20.11 4.03
CA MET A 78 -13.39 21.28 3.49
C MET A 78 -13.72 21.32 2.00
N LEU A 79 -14.84 21.98 1.63
CA LEU A 79 -15.31 22.12 0.25
C LEU A 79 -14.25 22.82 -0.62
N MET A 80 -13.28 22.07 -1.10
CA MET A 80 -12.20 22.53 -1.97
C MET A 80 -12.08 21.56 -3.13
N ALA A 81 -12.09 22.11 -4.35
CA ALA A 81 -11.69 21.33 -5.52
C ALA A 81 -10.25 20.85 -5.33
N ASP A 82 -9.95 19.64 -5.79
CA ASP A 82 -8.60 19.10 -5.74
C ASP A 82 -7.66 20.01 -6.56
N PRO A 83 -6.71 20.72 -5.91
CA PRO A 83 -5.82 21.62 -6.63
C PRO A 83 -4.82 20.87 -7.52
N TYR A 84 -4.76 19.53 -7.44
CA TYR A 84 -3.84 18.68 -8.17
C TYR A 84 -4.50 17.86 -9.28
N ASP A 85 -5.79 18.05 -9.57
CA ASP A 85 -6.52 17.31 -10.62
C ASP A 85 -5.82 17.34 -12.00
N GLN A 86 -5.35 18.53 -12.40
CA GLN A 86 -4.58 18.68 -13.65
C GLN A 86 -3.24 17.93 -13.60
N TYR A 87 -2.62 17.84 -12.42
CA TYR A 87 -1.39 17.07 -12.27
C TYR A 87 -1.65 15.58 -12.44
N TYR A 88 -2.73 15.03 -11.88
CA TYR A 88 -3.01 13.60 -12.01
C TYR A 88 -3.34 13.19 -13.45
N SER A 89 -4.01 14.06 -14.21
CA SER A 89 -4.43 13.79 -15.59
C SER A 89 -3.35 14.01 -16.66
N ASP A 90 -2.29 14.76 -16.37
CA ASP A 90 -1.17 14.98 -17.32
C ASP A 90 -0.15 13.84 -17.27
N ASN A 91 -0.37 12.79 -18.05
CA ASN A 91 0.53 11.62 -18.12
C ASN A 91 1.97 11.94 -18.55
N ASN A 92 2.23 13.10 -19.16
CA ASN A 92 3.56 13.46 -19.66
C ASN A 92 4.43 14.20 -18.63
N ARG A 93 3.93 14.39 -17.40
CA ARG A 93 4.61 15.18 -16.37
C ARG A 93 4.98 14.34 -15.14
N PRO A 94 6.16 13.70 -15.10
CA PRO A 94 6.65 12.99 -13.93
C PRO A 94 7.09 13.97 -12.84
N GLY A 95 6.27 14.11 -11.79
CA GLY A 95 6.60 14.87 -10.60
C GLY A 95 6.93 16.35 -10.82
N VAL A 96 7.65 16.93 -9.87
CA VAL A 96 8.12 18.33 -9.88
C VAL A 96 9.50 18.44 -10.52
N ILE A 97 10.37 17.45 -10.29
CA ILE A 97 11.78 17.47 -10.70
C ILE A 97 12.10 16.47 -11.84
N GLY A 98 11.08 15.87 -12.46
CA GLY A 98 11.22 14.83 -13.47
C GLY A 98 11.40 13.43 -12.88
N GLU A 99 11.30 12.40 -13.72
CA GLU A 99 11.70 11.03 -13.37
C GLU A 99 13.22 10.88 -13.43
N ARG A 100 13.77 10.00 -12.60
CA ARG A 100 15.18 9.62 -12.55
C ARG A 100 15.46 8.30 -13.26
N ASN A 101 14.49 7.40 -13.26
CA ASN A 101 14.56 6.11 -13.92
C ASN A 101 13.40 5.96 -14.92
N THR A 102 13.70 6.10 -16.21
CA THR A 102 12.74 5.85 -17.28
C THR A 102 12.55 4.35 -17.47
N ASP A 103 11.31 3.89 -17.40
CA ASP A 103 10.93 2.49 -17.57
C ASP A 103 9.69 2.42 -18.46
N ASP A 104 9.82 1.82 -19.63
CA ASP A 104 8.81 1.79 -20.69
C ASP A 104 7.85 0.59 -20.62
N ARG A 105 7.95 -0.24 -19.56
CA ARG A 105 7.05 -1.38 -19.36
C ARG A 105 5.61 -0.95 -19.08
N LEU A 106 5.41 0.24 -18.52
CA LEU A 106 4.12 0.89 -18.28
C LEU A 106 4.21 2.39 -18.63
N SER A 107 3.07 3.05 -18.81
CA SER A 107 3.03 4.50 -18.96
C SER A 107 3.48 5.19 -17.67
N THR A 108 4.08 6.37 -17.78
CA THR A 108 4.65 7.14 -16.66
C THR A 108 3.73 7.22 -15.44
N LYS A 109 2.43 7.47 -15.63
CA LYS A 109 1.43 7.61 -14.56
C LYS A 109 0.47 6.44 -14.43
N ASP A 110 0.80 5.28 -15.00
CA ASP A 110 0.05 4.08 -14.68
C ASP A 110 0.19 3.80 -13.19
N LEU A 111 -0.92 3.42 -12.55
CA LEU A 111 -0.93 3.12 -11.13
C LEU A 111 -0.53 1.66 -10.90
N VAL A 112 0.30 1.46 -9.89
CA VAL A 112 0.71 0.13 -9.43
C VAL A 112 0.53 0.01 -7.92
N VAL A 113 0.23 -1.20 -7.47
CA VAL A 113 0.45 -1.60 -6.09
C VAL A 113 1.88 -2.10 -5.99
N GLY A 114 2.76 -1.31 -5.40
CA GLY A 114 4.14 -1.69 -5.10
C GLY A 114 4.22 -2.37 -3.74
N VAL A 115 4.93 -3.50 -3.69
CA VAL A 115 5.23 -4.26 -2.46
C VAL A 115 6.72 -4.55 -2.43
N ASN A 116 7.35 -4.42 -1.28
CA ASN A 116 8.73 -4.84 -1.07
C ASN A 116 8.76 -6.11 -0.22
N PHE A 117 9.08 -7.24 -0.85
CA PHE A 117 9.16 -8.55 -0.20
C PHE A 117 10.59 -8.81 0.25
N ASP A 118 10.93 -8.42 1.48
CA ASP A 118 12.27 -8.60 2.09
C ASP A 118 13.43 -8.14 1.17
N GLY A 119 13.29 -6.95 0.58
CA GLY A 119 14.29 -6.39 -0.34
C GLY A 119 14.09 -6.79 -1.80
N THR A 120 13.02 -7.53 -2.12
CA THR A 120 12.62 -7.86 -3.49
C THR A 120 11.37 -7.05 -3.85
N PRO A 121 11.53 -5.88 -4.50
CA PRO A 121 10.39 -5.08 -4.91
C PRO A 121 9.65 -5.73 -6.08
N LYS A 122 8.32 -5.70 -6.00
CA LYS A 122 7.41 -6.12 -7.08
C LYS A 122 6.25 -5.13 -7.20
N ALA A 123 5.84 -4.89 -8.44
CA ALA A 123 4.72 -4.03 -8.78
C ALA A 123 3.60 -4.83 -9.45
N TYR A 124 2.37 -4.57 -9.02
CA TYR A 124 1.14 -5.12 -9.60
C TYR A 124 0.37 -3.97 -10.28
N PRO A 125 0.29 -3.94 -11.63
CA PRO A 125 -0.48 -2.93 -12.34
C PRO A 125 -1.96 -2.95 -11.95
N LEU A 126 -2.57 -1.78 -11.79
CA LEU A 126 -4.00 -1.70 -11.46
C LEU A 126 -4.86 -2.35 -12.54
N ASP A 127 -4.56 -2.16 -13.82
CA ASP A 127 -5.28 -2.79 -14.94
C ASP A 127 -5.28 -4.34 -14.84
N SER A 128 -4.17 -4.92 -14.40
CA SER A 128 -4.07 -6.36 -14.15
C SER A 128 -4.93 -6.77 -12.95
N LEU A 129 -4.93 -5.97 -11.88
CA LEU A 129 -5.76 -6.20 -10.69
C LEU A 129 -7.26 -5.97 -10.96
N GLU A 130 -7.63 -5.09 -11.88
CA GLU A 130 -9.01 -4.93 -12.33
C GLU A 130 -9.50 -6.18 -13.07
N SER A 131 -8.62 -6.77 -13.88
CA SER A 131 -8.91 -8.00 -14.63
C SER A 131 -8.88 -9.25 -13.74
N GLN A 132 -8.01 -9.27 -12.74
CA GLN A 132 -7.84 -10.35 -11.77
C GLN A 132 -7.77 -9.79 -10.34
N PRO A 133 -8.94 -9.50 -9.71
CA PRO A 133 -9.02 -8.82 -8.42
C PRO A 133 -8.51 -9.59 -7.21
N THR A 134 -8.08 -10.84 -7.39
CA THR A 134 -7.54 -11.68 -6.32
C THR A 134 -6.38 -12.50 -6.87
N LEU A 135 -5.20 -12.29 -6.30
CA LEU A 135 -3.95 -12.97 -6.68
C LEU A 135 -3.35 -13.66 -5.46
N ASN A 136 -2.95 -14.92 -5.65
CA ASN A 136 -2.09 -15.63 -4.71
C ASN A 136 -0.70 -15.67 -5.34
N ASP A 137 0.24 -14.92 -4.76
CA ASP A 137 1.61 -14.80 -5.25
C ASP A 137 2.60 -15.29 -4.19
N SER A 138 3.81 -15.62 -4.63
CA SER A 138 4.91 -16.05 -3.77
C SER A 138 6.22 -15.45 -4.28
N VAL A 139 6.73 -14.45 -3.56
CA VAL A 139 7.90 -13.67 -3.96
C VAL A 139 8.91 -13.68 -2.82
N ALA A 140 10.19 -13.96 -3.13
CA ALA A 140 11.26 -14.04 -2.14
C ALA A 140 10.97 -14.94 -0.92
N GLY A 141 10.09 -15.93 -1.08
CA GLY A 141 9.67 -16.82 0.01
C GLY A 141 8.63 -16.20 0.96
N GLN A 142 8.03 -15.06 0.63
CA GLN A 142 6.83 -14.53 1.27
C GLN A 142 5.60 -14.87 0.42
N ASP A 143 4.56 -15.43 1.05
CA ASP A 143 3.34 -15.84 0.38
C ASP A 143 2.29 -14.73 0.54
N ALA A 144 1.95 -14.07 -0.56
CA ALA A 144 1.11 -12.88 -0.56
C ALA A 144 -0.26 -13.14 -1.19
N LEU A 145 -1.29 -12.60 -0.57
CA LEU A 145 -2.61 -12.42 -1.15
C LEU A 145 -2.79 -10.94 -1.51
N ILE A 146 -2.99 -10.66 -2.79
CA ILE A 146 -3.35 -9.32 -3.27
C ILE A 146 -4.84 -9.34 -3.58
N TYR A 147 -5.60 -8.45 -2.95
CA TYR A 147 -7.01 -8.22 -3.25
C TYR A 147 -7.23 -6.78 -3.68
N PHE A 148 -8.01 -6.59 -4.74
CA PHE A 148 -8.36 -5.28 -5.28
C PHE A 148 -9.88 -5.13 -5.38
N ASP A 149 -10.43 -4.15 -4.66
CA ASP A 149 -11.84 -3.79 -4.80
C ASP A 149 -11.99 -2.73 -5.91
N VAL A 150 -12.37 -3.18 -7.10
CA VAL A 150 -12.53 -2.33 -8.30
C VAL A 150 -13.41 -1.10 -8.06
N PRO A 151 -14.60 -1.20 -7.42
CA PRO A 151 -15.47 -0.04 -7.22
C PRO A 151 -14.85 1.10 -6.39
N SER A 152 -14.01 0.76 -5.40
CA SER A 152 -13.36 1.75 -4.54
C SER A 152 -11.90 2.04 -4.89
N GLY A 153 -11.30 1.28 -5.82
CA GLY A 153 -9.87 1.32 -6.11
C GLY A 153 -8.99 0.91 -4.91
N THR A 154 -9.55 0.14 -3.97
CA THR A 154 -8.84 -0.23 -2.74
C THR A 154 -7.98 -1.47 -2.99
N ALA A 155 -6.68 -1.34 -2.82
CA ALA A 155 -5.74 -2.46 -2.84
C ALA A 155 -5.35 -2.88 -1.43
N LEU A 156 -5.38 -4.19 -1.16
CA LEU A 156 -5.02 -4.80 0.11
C LEU A 156 -4.07 -5.96 -0.15
N VAL A 157 -2.98 -6.01 0.61
CA VAL A 157 -1.99 -7.08 0.53
C VAL A 157 -1.86 -7.72 1.90
N TYR A 158 -1.92 -9.05 1.91
CA TYR A 158 -1.90 -9.86 3.11
C TYR A 158 -0.85 -10.96 3.03
N ASP A 159 -0.28 -11.36 4.16
CA ASP A 159 0.40 -12.65 4.26
C ASP A 159 -0.69 -13.73 4.30
N ARG A 160 -0.62 -14.67 3.35
CA ARG A 160 -1.59 -15.77 3.23
C ARG A 160 -1.21 -16.99 4.07
N ARG A 161 -0.19 -16.89 4.92
CA ARG A 161 0.18 -17.92 5.91
C ARG A 161 -0.60 -17.75 7.19
N VAL A 162 -1.34 -18.77 7.56
CA VAL A 162 -2.09 -18.82 8.82
C VAL A 162 -1.68 -20.08 9.57
N ASN A 163 -1.23 -19.93 10.81
CA ASN A 163 -0.78 -21.05 11.65
C ASN A 163 0.27 -21.97 10.97
N GLY A 164 1.18 -21.38 10.18
CA GLY A 164 2.23 -22.10 9.47
C GLY A 164 1.79 -22.84 8.20
N ARG A 165 0.52 -22.69 7.78
CA ARG A 165 0.01 -23.19 6.50
C ARG A 165 -0.20 -22.02 5.54
N THR A 166 0.34 -22.13 4.33
CA THR A 166 0.02 -21.23 3.22
C THR A 166 -1.37 -21.57 2.68
N LEU A 167 -2.25 -20.57 2.62
CA LEU A 167 -3.61 -20.69 2.11
C LEU A 167 -3.73 -20.14 0.68
N THR A 168 -4.68 -20.66 -0.09
CA THR A 168 -5.00 -20.23 -1.44
C THR A 168 -6.41 -19.67 -1.47
N PHE A 169 -6.57 -18.41 -1.89
CA PHE A 169 -7.83 -17.70 -1.82
C PHE A 169 -8.49 -17.53 -3.18
N GLY A 170 -9.79 -17.81 -3.24
CA GLY A 170 -10.71 -17.32 -4.27
C GLY A 170 -11.62 -16.21 -3.73
N VAL A 171 -12.33 -15.53 -4.63
CA VAL A 171 -13.36 -14.54 -4.27
C VAL A 171 -14.75 -15.15 -4.39
N ASP A 172 -15.62 -14.89 -3.42
CA ASP A 172 -17.03 -15.21 -3.51
C ASP A 172 -17.76 -14.13 -4.31
N THR A 173 -18.22 -14.50 -5.51
CA THR A 173 -18.89 -13.62 -6.46
C THR A 173 -20.29 -13.18 -6.05
N ASP A 174 -20.89 -13.79 -5.03
CA ASP A 174 -22.21 -13.40 -4.51
C ASP A 174 -22.13 -12.22 -3.53
N THR A 175 -20.91 -11.81 -3.16
CA THR A 175 -20.64 -10.68 -2.27
C THR A 175 -19.89 -9.58 -3.01
N SER A 176 -20.05 -8.32 -2.58
CA SER A 176 -19.38 -7.18 -3.23
C SER A 176 -19.11 -6.03 -2.27
N GLY A 177 -18.26 -5.10 -2.70
CA GLY A 177 -17.85 -3.94 -1.90
C GLY A 177 -17.16 -4.36 -0.61
N VAL A 178 -17.44 -3.65 0.48
CA VAL A 178 -16.78 -3.91 1.77
C VAL A 178 -17.15 -5.25 2.41
N LEU A 179 -18.23 -5.87 1.92
CA LEU A 179 -18.71 -7.18 2.36
C LEU A 179 -18.14 -8.33 1.51
N THR A 180 -17.28 -8.03 0.53
CA THR A 180 -16.65 -9.05 -0.30
C THR A 180 -15.98 -10.11 0.58
N THR A 181 -16.31 -11.36 0.30
CA THR A 181 -15.82 -12.52 1.02
C THR A 181 -14.80 -13.25 0.18
N LEU A 182 -13.66 -13.57 0.77
CA LEU A 182 -12.67 -14.48 0.22
C LEU A 182 -12.86 -15.86 0.84
N VAL A 183 -12.60 -16.90 0.08
CA VAL A 183 -12.72 -18.29 0.54
C VAL A 183 -11.37 -18.98 0.33
N ASP A 184 -10.83 -19.58 1.38
CA ASP A 184 -9.62 -20.40 1.24
C ASP A 184 -9.95 -21.83 0.81
N ASP A 185 -9.16 -22.38 -0.11
CA ASP A 185 -9.36 -23.72 -0.66
C ASP A 185 -9.04 -24.84 0.34
N GLU A 186 -8.15 -24.58 1.30
CA GLU A 186 -7.62 -25.60 2.21
C GLU A 186 -8.59 -25.97 3.33
N THR A 187 -9.41 -25.04 3.80
CA THR A 187 -10.36 -25.25 4.90
C THR A 187 -11.80 -24.84 4.53
N GLY A 188 -11.99 -24.11 3.43
CA GLY A 188 -13.27 -23.54 3.07
C GLY A 188 -13.72 -22.42 4.01
N SER A 189 -12.81 -21.84 4.80
CA SER A 189 -13.15 -20.73 5.68
C SER A 189 -13.40 -19.46 4.86
N ARG A 190 -14.26 -18.58 5.40
CA ARG A 190 -14.74 -17.39 4.71
C ARG A 190 -14.25 -16.14 5.42
N TRP A 191 -13.66 -15.23 4.67
CA TRP A 191 -12.88 -14.11 5.17
C TRP A 191 -13.38 -12.80 4.60
N MET A 192 -13.59 -11.78 5.44
CA MET A 192 -13.94 -10.45 4.95
C MET A 192 -12.71 -9.81 4.28
N ALA A 193 -12.76 -9.63 2.95
CA ALA A 193 -11.64 -9.17 2.14
C ALA A 193 -11.02 -7.86 2.66
N PHE A 194 -11.86 -6.91 3.08
CA PHE A 194 -11.43 -5.60 3.56
C PHE A 194 -10.67 -5.61 4.88
N THR A 195 -10.88 -6.64 5.70
CA THR A 195 -10.34 -6.70 7.06
C THR A 195 -9.38 -7.87 7.28
N GLY A 196 -9.40 -8.85 6.38
CA GLY A 196 -8.69 -10.12 6.53
C GLY A 196 -9.20 -10.99 7.68
N LEU A 197 -10.39 -10.73 8.24
CA LEU A 197 -10.95 -11.52 9.35
C LEU A 197 -11.75 -12.72 8.82
N ALA A 198 -11.41 -13.92 9.27
CA ALA A 198 -12.23 -15.11 9.08
C ALA A 198 -13.52 -15.00 9.91
N VAL A 199 -14.67 -15.04 9.25
CA VAL A 199 -15.99 -14.90 9.88
C VAL A 199 -16.74 -16.24 10.00
N GLU A 200 -16.39 -17.21 9.15
CA GLU A 200 -16.99 -18.55 9.12
C GLU A 200 -15.93 -19.62 8.79
N GLY A 201 -16.24 -20.88 9.08
CA GLY A 201 -15.36 -22.02 8.84
C GLY A 201 -14.40 -22.34 9.98
N GLU A 202 -13.44 -23.22 9.70
CA GLU A 202 -12.45 -23.74 10.64
C GLU A 202 -11.59 -22.63 11.24
N LEU A 203 -11.20 -21.65 10.43
CA LEU A 203 -10.29 -20.58 10.82
C LEU A 203 -11.00 -19.35 11.40
N LYS A 204 -12.30 -19.44 11.70
CA LYS A 204 -13.10 -18.33 12.25
C LYS A 204 -12.40 -17.63 13.42
N GLY A 205 -12.34 -16.30 13.36
CA GLY A 205 -11.70 -15.44 14.36
C GLY A 205 -10.22 -15.16 14.09
N GLN A 206 -9.57 -15.91 13.20
CA GLN A 206 -8.22 -15.59 12.73
C GLN A 206 -8.25 -14.36 11.82
N ARG A 207 -7.13 -13.63 11.76
CA ARG A 207 -6.96 -12.46 10.92
C ARG A 207 -5.67 -12.58 10.10
N LEU A 208 -5.76 -12.33 8.80
CA LEU A 208 -4.60 -12.22 7.93
C LEU A 208 -3.75 -11.01 8.33
N GLU A 209 -2.44 -11.20 8.36
CA GLU A 209 -1.48 -10.12 8.60
C GLU A 209 -1.35 -9.24 7.35
N ARG A 210 -1.28 -7.92 7.53
CA ARG A 210 -1.14 -6.97 6.42
C ARG A 210 0.33 -6.87 6.02
N ILE A 211 0.61 -7.07 4.74
CA ILE A 211 1.92 -6.71 4.17
C ILE A 211 1.84 -5.23 3.75
N PRO A 212 2.81 -4.38 4.16
CA PRO A 212 2.88 -3.00 3.70
C PRO A 212 2.92 -2.91 2.17
N SER A 213 2.06 -2.07 1.60
CA SER A 213 1.99 -1.83 0.17
C SER A 213 1.75 -0.36 -0.14
N HIS A 214 2.09 0.04 -1.36
CA HIS A 214 2.05 1.42 -1.81
C HIS A 214 1.26 1.50 -3.11
N LEU A 215 0.18 2.28 -3.12
CA LEU A 215 -0.39 2.72 -4.40
C LEU A 215 0.48 3.88 -4.91
N SER A 216 1.10 3.70 -6.07
CA SER A 216 2.04 4.67 -6.64
C SER A 216 1.84 4.80 -8.14
N PHE A 217 2.17 5.97 -8.68
CA PHE A 217 2.46 6.08 -10.11
C PHE A 217 3.73 5.29 -10.45
N TRP A 218 3.77 4.74 -11.66
CA TRP A 218 4.85 3.90 -12.14
C TRP A 218 6.21 4.59 -12.05
N PHE A 219 6.33 5.82 -12.58
CA PHE A 219 7.59 6.58 -12.55
C PHE A 219 8.11 6.78 -11.11
N ALA A 220 7.20 7.03 -10.17
CA ALA A 220 7.55 7.25 -8.78
C ALA A 220 7.96 5.95 -8.09
N TRP A 221 7.41 4.80 -8.50
CA TRP A 221 7.82 3.51 -7.97
C TRP A 221 9.21 3.09 -8.51
N THR A 222 9.44 3.24 -9.81
CA THR A 222 10.68 2.82 -10.48
C THR A 222 11.87 3.73 -10.19
N ASP A 223 11.63 5.01 -9.87
CA ASP A 223 12.67 5.92 -9.37
C ASP A 223 13.36 5.36 -8.11
N TRP A 224 12.60 4.63 -7.29
CA TRP A 224 13.10 4.06 -6.04
C TRP A 224 13.36 2.55 -6.08
N ASN A 225 12.71 1.83 -7.00
CA ASN A 225 12.85 0.38 -7.16
C ASN A 225 13.13 0.03 -8.64
N PRO A 226 14.28 0.43 -9.21
CA PRO A 226 14.58 0.22 -10.62
C PRO A 226 14.63 -1.28 -11.00
N GLU A 227 14.94 -2.15 -10.05
CA GLU A 227 14.98 -3.60 -10.19
C GLU A 227 13.62 -4.29 -10.00
N THR A 228 12.54 -3.53 -9.78
CA THR A 228 11.22 -4.10 -9.49
C THR A 228 10.80 -5.14 -10.52
N GLU A 229 10.38 -6.31 -10.03
CA GLU A 229 9.63 -7.25 -10.83
C GLU A 229 8.27 -6.63 -11.18
N LEU A 230 7.80 -6.86 -12.40
CA LEU A 230 6.49 -6.41 -12.86
C LEU A 230 5.60 -7.62 -13.07
N PHE A 231 4.44 -7.65 -12.43
CA PHE A 231 3.44 -8.68 -12.69
C PHE A 231 2.85 -8.53 -14.10
N THR A 232 2.84 -9.61 -14.88
CA THR A 232 2.37 -9.61 -16.29
C THR A 232 1.12 -10.46 -16.55
N GLY A 233 0.57 -11.13 -15.53
CA GLY A 233 -0.50 -12.13 -15.70
C GLY A 233 0.03 -13.52 -16.04
#